data_AF-A0AA88HPS6-F1
#
_entry.id   AF-A0AA88HPS6-F1
#
_cell.length_a   1.000
_cell.length_b   1.000
_cell.length_c   1.000
_cell.angle_alpha   90.00
_cell.angle_beta   90.00
_cell.angle_gamma   90.00
#
_symmetry.space_group_name_H-M   'P 1'
#
loop_
_entity.id
_entity.type
_entity.pdbx_description
1 polymer ?
#
loop_
_entity_poly.entity_id
_entity_poly.type
_entity_poly.pdbx_seq_one_letter_code
_entity_poly.pdbx_strand_id
1 'polypeptide(L)'
;AFYRSRVRVWASSRLILQGSESWFDGLHIGNGPLRNDLQVLLNFHCNDYMRFKDGTCCSSAESLKPMQLFSLSLFLVCFLLCGAKAACAWSRPRSLGNSLEQPDLIAKERQHGILVKTTGVLAAISRLGVIVAYLILCDRTTYFMKENKYFSALNFWLPIGYVLALGFFFSDQSKDTKFLHRDQTDEWKGWMQLVILVYHMTGASSVVPIYVNMRTLVSSYLFLTGYGHFYYVWQTGDMGFVRFMQVLFRMNFFVAVLCLCMNRPYQHYYYAPLVSFWFVVIYILLALPPRVTAANSIGKPFKYLYVVLKFVALVAGINVLFMSVVFFEHIFTMPFWRWLFVTTDGSIQEWWFRWSLDRY
;
A
#
# COMPACT_ATOMS: atom_id res chain seq x y z
N ALA A 1 -32.99 -15.01 36.02
CA ALA A 1 -33.81 -13.91 35.47
C ALA A 1 -34.76 -14.30 34.31
N PHE A 2 -34.76 -15.53 33.76
CA PHE A 2 -35.57 -15.88 32.56
C PHE A 2 -36.58 -17.02 32.76
N TYR A 3 -37.01 -17.30 33.99
CA TYR A 3 -38.07 -18.30 34.20
C TYR A 3 -39.40 -17.72 33.70
N ARG A 4 -39.97 -18.29 32.61
CA ARG A 4 -41.20 -17.89 31.89
C ARG A 4 -41.07 -16.89 30.73
N SER A 5 -39.87 -16.53 30.28
CA SER A 5 -39.72 -15.78 29.02
C SER A 5 -39.71 -16.70 27.79
N ARG A 6 -40.24 -16.25 26.64
CA ARG A 6 -40.15 -16.97 25.35
C ARG A 6 -38.73 -17.07 24.77
N VAL A 7 -37.74 -16.48 25.44
CA VAL A 7 -36.34 -16.46 25.01
C VAL A 7 -35.72 -17.84 25.27
N ARG A 8 -35.37 -18.55 24.19
CA ARG A 8 -34.63 -19.81 24.27
C ARG A 8 -33.15 -19.50 24.48
N VAL A 9 -32.65 -19.80 25.67
CA VAL A 9 -31.22 -19.70 25.99
C VAL A 9 -30.57 -21.07 25.75
N TRP A 10 -29.35 -21.07 25.25
CA TRP A 10 -28.57 -22.29 25.03
C TRP A 10 -28.34 -23.01 26.35
N ALA A 11 -28.53 -24.34 26.37
CA ALA A 11 -28.39 -25.13 27.59
C ALA A 11 -26.96 -25.07 28.16
N SER A 12 -25.96 -25.05 27.29
CA SER A 12 -24.54 -24.88 27.64
C SER A 12 -24.28 -23.57 28.38
N SER A 13 -24.75 -22.44 27.86
CA SER A 13 -24.60 -21.12 28.48
C SER A 13 -25.29 -21.06 29.84
N ARG A 14 -26.47 -21.70 29.97
CA ARG A 14 -27.17 -21.80 31.25
C ARG A 14 -26.39 -22.60 32.29
N LEU A 15 -25.79 -23.74 31.91
CA LEU A 15 -25.01 -24.57 32.83
C LEU A 15 -23.74 -23.86 33.31
N ILE A 16 -23.06 -23.13 32.41
CA ILE A 16 -21.87 -22.33 32.75
C ILE A 16 -22.22 -21.26 33.79
N LEU A 17 -23.37 -20.59 33.62
CA LEU A 17 -23.85 -19.56 34.54
C LEU A 17 -24.36 -20.11 35.87
N GLN A 18 -24.90 -21.34 35.89
CA GLN A 18 -25.33 -22.00 37.12
C GLN A 18 -24.13 -22.48 37.96
N GLY A 19 -23.01 -22.81 37.31
CA GLY A 19 -21.77 -23.22 37.98
C GLY A 19 -20.85 -22.06 38.40
N SER A 20 -21.19 -20.81 38.09
CA SER A 20 -20.36 -19.65 38.41
C SER A 20 -21.08 -18.61 39.25
N GLU A 21 -20.48 -18.22 40.37
CA GLU A 21 -21.01 -17.17 41.25
C GLU A 21 -20.50 -15.76 40.90
N SER A 22 -19.63 -15.63 39.89
CA SER A 22 -19.03 -14.35 39.52
C SER A 22 -19.97 -13.50 38.66
N TRP A 23 -20.81 -12.70 39.31
CA TRP A 23 -21.64 -11.66 38.70
C TRP A 23 -21.06 -10.29 39.04
N PHE A 24 -20.99 -9.37 38.07
CA PHE A 24 -20.42 -8.03 38.31
C PHE A 24 -21.40 -7.11 39.05
N ASP A 25 -22.68 -7.15 38.68
CA ASP A 25 -23.75 -6.31 39.22
C ASP A 25 -25.09 -7.08 39.37
N GLY A 26 -25.05 -8.42 39.30
CA GLY A 26 -26.24 -9.27 39.31
C GLY A 26 -27.00 -9.35 37.98
N LEU A 27 -26.60 -8.58 36.96
CA LEU A 27 -27.15 -8.63 35.60
C LEU A 27 -26.11 -9.08 34.56
N HIS A 28 -24.88 -8.62 34.70
CA HIS A 28 -23.77 -8.90 33.79
C HIS A 28 -22.94 -10.09 34.27
N ILE A 29 -22.69 -10.98 33.31
CA ILE A 29 -21.87 -12.18 33.48
C ILE A 29 -20.41 -11.75 33.72
N GLY A 30 -19.75 -12.33 34.72
CA GLY A 30 -18.32 -12.08 34.96
C GLY A 30 -17.43 -12.53 33.79
N ASN A 31 -16.23 -11.96 33.70
CA ASN A 31 -15.30 -12.21 32.59
C ASN A 31 -14.90 -13.69 32.39
N GLY A 32 -14.82 -14.47 33.48
CA GLY A 32 -14.46 -15.89 33.42
C GLY A 32 -15.54 -16.74 32.74
N PRO A 33 -16.77 -16.77 33.27
CA PRO A 33 -17.90 -17.51 32.68
C PRO A 33 -18.20 -17.04 31.25
N LEU A 34 -18.12 -15.73 30.99
CA LEU A 34 -18.30 -15.16 29.66
C LEU A 34 -17.27 -15.72 28.67
N ARG A 35 -15.99 -15.82 29.06
CA ARG A 35 -14.94 -16.39 28.21
C ARG A 35 -15.21 -17.86 27.89
N ASN A 36 -15.65 -18.64 28.87
CA ASN A 36 -15.98 -20.06 28.67
C ASN A 36 -17.19 -20.24 27.75
N ASP A 37 -18.24 -19.44 27.95
CA ASP A 37 -19.42 -19.48 27.09
C ASP A 37 -19.10 -19.08 25.65
N LEU A 38 -18.33 -18.00 25.47
CA LEU A 38 -17.81 -17.59 24.16
C LEU A 38 -16.96 -18.68 23.52
N GLN A 39 -16.11 -19.37 24.28
CA GLN A 39 -15.28 -20.46 23.76
C GLN A 39 -16.13 -21.65 23.31
N VAL A 40 -17.17 -22.02 24.05
CA VAL A 40 -18.08 -23.11 23.66
C VAL A 40 -18.87 -22.74 22.41
N LEU A 41 -19.40 -21.52 22.34
CA LEU A 41 -20.14 -21.03 21.17
C LEU A 41 -19.25 -20.94 19.93
N LEU A 42 -18.03 -20.40 20.07
CA LEU A 42 -17.05 -20.33 19.00
C LEU A 42 -16.63 -21.72 18.56
N ASN A 43 -16.33 -22.65 19.47
CA ASN A 43 -15.99 -24.01 19.11
C ASN A 43 -17.15 -24.71 18.38
N PHE A 44 -18.39 -24.54 18.84
CA PHE A 44 -19.55 -25.12 18.18
C PHE A 44 -19.72 -24.61 16.74
N HIS A 45 -19.57 -23.30 16.52
CA HIS A 45 -19.72 -22.73 15.18
C HIS A 45 -18.50 -22.99 14.29
N CYS A 46 -17.30 -22.90 14.85
CA CYS A 46 -16.05 -22.84 14.11
C CYS A 46 -15.36 -24.19 13.94
N ASN A 47 -15.63 -25.20 14.79
CA ASN A 47 -15.01 -26.52 14.66
C ASN A 47 -15.26 -27.15 13.28
N ASP A 48 -16.46 -26.98 12.71
CA ASP A 48 -16.82 -27.52 11.40
C ASP A 48 -16.05 -26.84 10.25
N TYR A 49 -15.57 -25.62 10.46
CA TYR A 49 -14.81 -24.82 9.49
C TYR A 49 -13.33 -24.68 9.87
N MET A 50 -12.90 -25.23 11.00
CA MET A 50 -11.54 -25.08 11.49
C MET A 50 -10.60 -26.00 10.72
N ARG A 51 -9.64 -25.38 10.03
CA ARG A 51 -8.51 -26.08 9.43
C ARG A 51 -7.34 -26.01 10.41
N PHE A 52 -7.17 -27.07 11.22
CA PHE A 52 -6.12 -27.15 12.25
C PHE A 52 -4.69 -26.96 11.71
N LYS A 53 -4.46 -27.17 10.41
CA LYS A 53 -3.16 -26.97 9.75
C LYS A 53 -2.84 -25.51 9.44
N ASP A 54 -3.85 -24.63 9.41
CA ASP A 54 -3.74 -23.32 8.76
C ASP A 54 -3.76 -22.15 9.76
N GLY A 55 -4.04 -22.42 11.04
CA GLY A 55 -4.17 -21.39 12.09
C GLY A 55 -5.33 -20.41 11.90
N THR A 56 -6.09 -20.52 10.81
CA THR A 56 -7.26 -19.69 10.52
C THR A 56 -8.46 -20.21 11.29
N CYS A 57 -8.92 -19.45 12.27
CA CYS A 57 -10.13 -19.76 13.00
C CYS A 57 -11.36 -19.25 12.24
N CYS A 58 -12.31 -20.13 11.94
CA CYS A 58 -13.67 -19.76 11.53
C CYS A 58 -13.77 -18.90 10.25
N SER A 59 -12.89 -19.12 9.27
CA SER A 59 -12.91 -18.36 8.01
C SER A 59 -13.05 -19.29 6.81
N SER A 60 -14.07 -19.07 5.99
CA SER A 60 -14.23 -19.75 4.71
C SER A 60 -13.27 -19.18 3.67
N ALA A 61 -12.77 -20.05 2.79
CA ALA A 61 -11.94 -19.61 1.67
C ALA A 61 -12.77 -18.71 0.74
N GLU A 62 -12.27 -17.51 0.47
CA GLU A 62 -12.92 -16.57 -0.45
C GLU A 62 -12.94 -17.17 -1.87
N SER A 63 -14.10 -17.13 -2.53
CA SER A 63 -14.24 -17.60 -3.91
C SER A 63 -13.54 -16.65 -4.89
N LEU A 64 -12.93 -17.21 -5.94
CA LEU A 64 -12.27 -16.39 -6.97
C LEU A 64 -13.31 -15.65 -7.80
N LYS A 65 -13.16 -14.33 -7.90
CA LYS A 65 -14.00 -13.51 -8.79
C LYS A 65 -13.51 -13.56 -10.24
N PRO A 66 -14.38 -13.31 -11.23
CA PRO A 66 -14.01 -13.31 -12.65
C PRO A 66 -12.84 -12.38 -13.01
N MET A 67 -12.74 -11.21 -12.39
CA MET A 67 -11.63 -10.26 -12.62
C MET A 67 -10.28 -10.80 -12.15
N GLN A 68 -10.25 -11.55 -11.04
CA GLN A 68 -9.05 -12.21 -10.56
C GLN A 68 -8.63 -13.33 -11.51
N LEU A 69 -9.60 -14.14 -11.97
CA LEU A 69 -9.32 -15.21 -12.91
C LEU A 69 -8.73 -14.66 -14.22
N PHE A 70 -9.29 -13.55 -14.73
CA PHE A 70 -8.77 -12.88 -15.92
C PHE A 70 -7.36 -12.33 -15.75
N SER A 71 -7.07 -11.66 -14.64
CA SER A 71 -5.71 -11.13 -14.39
C SER A 71 -4.68 -12.24 -14.22
N LEU A 72 -5.03 -13.33 -13.53
CA LEU A 72 -4.16 -14.49 -13.36
C LEU A 72 -3.93 -15.25 -14.68
N SER A 73 -4.97 -15.41 -15.49
CA SER A 73 -4.82 -16.06 -16.81
C SER A 73 -3.94 -15.23 -17.74
N LEU A 74 -4.05 -13.90 -17.72
CA LEU A 74 -3.16 -13.01 -18.45
C LEU A 74 -1.70 -13.19 -18.03
N PHE A 75 -1.41 -13.20 -16.73
CA PHE A 75 -0.04 -13.42 -16.25
C PHE A 75 0.50 -14.80 -16.63
N LEU A 76 -0.33 -15.84 -16.56
CA LEU A 76 0.05 -17.19 -16.96
C LEU A 76 0.38 -17.26 -18.46
N VAL A 77 -0.45 -16.66 -19.32
CA VAL A 77 -0.19 -16.62 -20.76
C VAL A 77 1.12 -15.87 -21.05
N CYS A 78 1.36 -14.72 -20.41
CA CYS A 78 2.61 -13.99 -20.57
C CYS A 78 3.84 -14.80 -20.13
N PHE A 79 3.71 -15.55 -19.02
CA PHE A 79 4.76 -16.43 -18.54
C PHE A 79 5.06 -17.57 -19.53
N LEU A 80 4.04 -18.25 -20.04
CA LEU A 80 4.18 -19.33 -21.02
C LEU A 80 4.79 -18.84 -22.34
N LEU A 81 4.37 -17.67 -22.84
CA LEU A 81 4.94 -17.06 -24.04
C LEU A 81 6.41 -16.67 -23.86
N CYS A 82 6.78 -16.18 -22.68
CA CYS A 82 8.17 -15.88 -22.36
C CYS A 82 9.02 -17.17 -22.30
N GLY A 83 8.51 -18.22 -21.64
CA GLY A 83 9.14 -19.53 -21.57
C GLY A 83 9.31 -20.19 -22.93
N ALA A 84 8.28 -20.15 -23.79
CA ALA A 84 8.35 -20.67 -25.15
C ALA A 84 9.40 -19.95 -26.01
N LYS A 85 9.50 -18.61 -25.91
CA LYS A 85 10.55 -17.85 -26.60
C LYS A 85 11.95 -18.20 -26.12
N ALA A 86 12.13 -18.36 -24.80
CA ALA A 86 13.41 -18.77 -24.22
C ALA A 86 13.80 -20.21 -24.65
N ALA A 87 12.84 -21.13 -24.64
CA ALA A 87 13.03 -22.50 -25.10
C ALA A 87 13.38 -22.57 -26.59
N CYS A 88 12.68 -21.82 -27.44
CA CYS A 88 13.00 -21.71 -28.88
C CYS A 88 14.36 -21.06 -29.15
N ALA A 89 14.80 -20.12 -28.30
CA ALA A 89 16.13 -19.53 -28.40
C ALA A 89 17.22 -20.53 -28.00
N TRP A 90 16.94 -21.41 -27.03
CA TRP A 90 17.86 -22.44 -26.57
C TRP A 90 17.92 -23.64 -27.53
N SER A 91 16.80 -24.05 -28.10
CA SER A 91 16.73 -25.19 -29.03
C SER A 91 17.23 -24.87 -30.44
N ARG A 92 17.41 -23.59 -30.79
CA ARG A 92 18.04 -23.19 -32.05
C ARG A 92 19.54 -23.51 -31.98
N PRO A 93 20.07 -24.42 -32.82
CA PRO A 93 21.51 -24.56 -32.94
C PRO A 93 22.10 -23.21 -33.35
N ARG A 94 23.24 -22.83 -32.74
CA ARG A 94 24.07 -21.70 -33.18
C ARG A 94 24.65 -22.03 -34.56
N SER A 95 23.79 -22.03 -35.58
CA SER A 95 24.23 -22.15 -36.97
C SER A 95 24.96 -20.87 -37.32
N LEU A 96 26.24 -21.07 -37.58
CA LEU A 96 27.20 -20.14 -38.15
C LEU A 96 26.58 -19.36 -39.31
N GLY A 97 26.96 -18.09 -39.38
CA GLY A 97 26.32 -17.07 -40.20
C GLY A 97 26.46 -17.22 -41.72
N ASN A 98 25.91 -16.19 -42.34
CA ASN A 98 25.95 -15.80 -43.75
C ASN A 98 24.78 -16.29 -44.61
N SER A 99 23.83 -15.38 -44.81
CA SER A 99 23.30 -15.12 -46.16
C SER A 99 22.97 -13.63 -46.23
N LEU A 100 23.83 -12.95 -46.99
CA LEU A 100 23.62 -11.64 -47.57
C LEU A 100 22.27 -11.64 -48.30
N GLU A 101 21.40 -10.70 -47.94
CA GLU A 101 20.54 -9.97 -48.87
C GLU A 101 19.85 -8.84 -48.09
N GLN A 102 20.22 -7.61 -48.43
CA GLN A 102 19.49 -6.38 -48.07
C GLN A 102 18.54 -6.07 -49.22
N PRO A 103 17.26 -5.86 -48.90
CA PRO A 103 16.81 -4.49 -48.74
C PRO A 103 16.14 -4.25 -47.37
N ASP A 104 16.06 -2.98 -46.97
CA ASP A 104 15.38 -2.43 -45.80
C ASP A 104 16.02 -2.63 -44.41
N LEU A 105 17.28 -2.18 -44.28
CA LEU A 105 17.96 -2.02 -42.99
C LEU A 105 17.13 -1.21 -41.96
N ILE A 106 16.48 -0.12 -42.37
CA ILE A 106 15.71 0.76 -41.48
C ILE A 106 14.43 0.07 -40.96
N ALA A 107 13.73 -0.68 -41.82
CA ALA A 107 12.54 -1.43 -41.40
C ALA A 107 12.92 -2.61 -40.49
N LYS A 108 14.02 -3.31 -40.80
CA LYS A 108 14.54 -4.43 -40.00
C LYS A 108 15.08 -3.99 -38.65
N GLU A 109 15.73 -2.84 -38.57
CA GLU A 109 16.21 -2.24 -37.31
C GLU A 109 15.05 -1.73 -36.44
N ARG A 110 14.03 -1.11 -37.04
CA ARG A 110 12.80 -0.72 -36.35
C ARG A 110 12.02 -1.93 -35.84
N GLN A 111 11.92 -2.98 -36.64
CA GLN A 111 11.25 -4.23 -36.28
C GLN A 111 12.03 -5.02 -35.22
N HIS A 112 13.36 -5.01 -35.28
CA HIS A 112 14.23 -5.56 -34.24
C HIS A 112 14.09 -4.78 -32.91
N GLY A 113 14.08 -3.45 -32.96
CA GLY A 113 13.85 -2.61 -31.78
C GLY A 113 12.48 -2.82 -31.14
N ILE A 114 11.41 -2.95 -31.95
CA ILE A 114 10.07 -3.29 -31.48
C ILE A 114 10.05 -4.68 -30.86
N LEU A 115 10.69 -5.66 -31.49
CA LEU A 115 10.75 -7.04 -30.99
C LEU A 115 11.49 -7.11 -29.64
N VAL A 116 12.65 -6.48 -29.53
CA VAL A 116 13.46 -6.41 -28.30
C VAL A 116 12.67 -5.72 -27.18
N LYS A 117 12.01 -4.59 -27.48
CA LYS A 117 11.18 -3.88 -26.52
C LYS A 117 9.98 -4.74 -26.07
N THR A 118 9.33 -5.42 -27.00
CA THR A 118 8.20 -6.32 -26.71
C THR A 118 8.64 -7.52 -25.88
N THR A 119 9.82 -8.09 -26.14
CA THR A 119 10.37 -9.17 -25.31
C THR A 119 10.75 -8.68 -23.92
N GLY A 120 11.27 -7.46 -23.78
CA GLY A 120 11.56 -6.86 -22.48
C GLY A 120 10.30 -6.62 -21.66
N VAL A 121 9.25 -6.08 -22.28
CA VAL A 121 7.94 -5.89 -21.63
C VAL A 121 7.31 -7.22 -21.23
N LEU A 122 7.34 -8.22 -22.12
CA LEU A 122 6.83 -9.56 -21.82
C LEU A 122 7.58 -10.20 -20.64
N ALA A 123 8.91 -10.08 -20.61
CA ALA A 123 9.72 -10.55 -19.50
C ALA A 123 9.38 -9.82 -18.19
N ALA A 124 9.19 -8.51 -18.22
CA ALA A 124 8.78 -7.74 -17.04
C ALA A 124 7.41 -8.16 -16.51
N ILE A 125 6.41 -8.36 -17.39
CA ILE A 125 5.08 -8.84 -17.01
C ILE A 125 5.17 -10.26 -16.44
N SER A 126 6.00 -11.13 -17.02
CA SER A 126 6.17 -12.49 -16.49
C SER A 126 6.78 -12.50 -15.09
N ARG A 127 7.79 -11.66 -14.83
CA ARG A 127 8.40 -11.50 -13.49
C ARG A 127 7.40 -10.97 -12.49
N LEU A 128 6.60 -9.96 -12.87
CA LEU A 128 5.50 -9.46 -12.05
C LEU A 128 4.47 -10.55 -11.75
N GLY A 129 4.10 -11.36 -12.74
CA GLY A 129 3.20 -12.49 -12.57
C GLY A 129 3.70 -13.52 -11.56
N VAL A 130 4.99 -13.85 -11.58
CA VAL A 130 5.63 -14.74 -10.59
C VAL A 130 5.57 -14.14 -9.18
N ILE A 131 5.87 -12.84 -9.04
CA ILE A 131 5.79 -12.14 -7.75
C ILE A 131 4.35 -12.18 -7.20
N VAL A 132 3.36 -11.85 -8.04
CA VAL A 132 1.94 -11.86 -7.65
C VAL A 132 1.47 -13.28 -7.31
N ALA A 133 1.89 -14.28 -8.08
CA ALA A 133 1.58 -15.68 -7.80
C ALA A 133 2.16 -16.12 -6.45
N TYR A 134 3.39 -15.72 -6.14
CA TYR A 134 4.01 -15.96 -4.83
C TYR A 134 3.21 -15.31 -3.70
N LEU A 135 2.77 -14.05 -3.86
CA LEU A 135 1.94 -13.37 -2.86
C LEU A 135 0.60 -14.07 -2.63
N ILE A 136 -0.06 -14.54 -3.71
CA ILE A 136 -1.31 -15.31 -3.60
C ILE A 136 -1.07 -16.65 -2.92
N LEU A 137 0.05 -17.32 -3.21
CA LEU A 137 0.43 -18.55 -2.53
C LEU A 137 0.59 -18.32 -1.03
N CYS A 138 1.32 -17.28 -0.62
CA CYS A 138 1.54 -16.96 0.79
C CYS A 138 0.26 -16.53 1.53
N ASP A 139 -0.62 -15.74 0.89
CA ASP A 139 -1.79 -15.18 1.55
C ASP A 139 -3.03 -16.11 1.48
N ARG A 140 -3.34 -16.65 0.30
CA ARG A 140 -4.58 -17.38 0.04
C ARG A 140 -4.46 -18.88 0.18
N THR A 141 -3.26 -19.43 0.02
CA THR A 141 -3.05 -20.87 0.24
C THR A 141 -2.49 -21.14 1.63
N THR A 142 -2.45 -22.41 1.96
CA THR A 142 -2.04 -22.93 3.27
C THR A 142 -0.71 -23.64 3.19
N TYR A 143 -0.02 -23.47 2.06
CA TYR A 143 1.30 -24.05 1.82
C TYR A 143 2.32 -23.59 2.87
N PHE A 144 2.20 -22.34 3.31
CA PHE A 144 2.98 -21.80 4.42
C PHE A 144 2.12 -21.73 5.68
N MET A 145 2.68 -22.19 6.80
CA MET A 145 2.03 -22.04 8.10
C MET A 145 1.90 -20.56 8.45
N LYS A 146 0.71 -20.20 8.94
CA LYS A 146 0.38 -18.84 9.36
C LYS A 146 0.53 -18.75 10.87
N GLU A 147 1.25 -17.75 11.33
CA GLU A 147 1.44 -17.47 12.75
C GLU A 147 0.86 -16.09 13.09
N ASN A 148 0.33 -15.98 14.30
CA ASN A 148 -0.09 -14.69 14.84
C ASN A 148 1.14 -13.85 15.17
N LYS A 149 1.04 -12.53 14.95
CA LYS A 149 2.12 -11.61 15.27
C LYS A 149 2.13 -11.33 16.76
N TYR A 150 3.27 -11.58 17.40
CA TYR A 150 3.50 -11.24 18.81
C TYR A 150 4.63 -10.23 18.94
N PHE A 151 4.40 -9.19 19.73
CA PHE A 151 5.42 -8.20 20.00
C PHE A 151 6.46 -8.76 20.98
N SER A 152 7.72 -8.72 20.59
CA SER A 152 8.88 -8.95 21.45
C SER A 152 9.88 -7.84 21.20
N ALA A 153 10.38 -7.22 22.27
CA ALA A 153 11.31 -6.10 22.18
C ALA A 153 12.61 -6.48 21.46
N LEU A 154 13.14 -7.69 21.71
CA LEU A 154 14.34 -8.19 21.05
C LEU A 154 14.12 -8.35 19.55
N ASN A 155 13.00 -8.96 19.14
CA ASN A 155 12.69 -9.17 17.72
C ASN A 155 12.44 -7.86 16.98
N PHE A 156 12.06 -6.79 17.68
CA PHE A 156 11.88 -5.46 17.10
C PHE A 156 13.20 -4.69 16.99
N TRP A 157 13.99 -4.62 18.06
CA TRP A 157 15.21 -3.81 18.09
C TRP A 157 16.40 -4.45 17.37
N LEU A 158 16.51 -5.79 17.34
CA LEU A 158 17.63 -6.47 16.68
C LEU A 158 17.70 -6.17 15.17
N PRO A 159 16.62 -6.32 14.38
CA PRO A 159 16.66 -5.98 12.95
C PRO A 159 16.96 -4.48 12.70
N ILE A 160 16.42 -3.60 13.54
CA ILE A 160 16.68 -2.14 13.42
C ILE A 160 18.16 -1.84 13.70
N GLY A 161 18.73 -2.40 14.77
CA GLY A 161 20.14 -2.26 15.10
C GLY A 161 21.04 -2.83 14.01
N TYR A 162 20.67 -3.96 13.41
CA TYR A 162 21.40 -4.56 12.30
C TYR A 162 21.41 -3.67 11.05
N VAL A 163 20.25 -3.15 10.63
CA VAL A 163 20.15 -2.23 9.49
C VAL A 163 20.93 -0.94 9.76
N LEU A 164 20.88 -0.40 10.97
CA LEU A 164 21.66 0.78 11.36
C LEU A 164 23.17 0.52 11.32
N ALA A 165 23.63 -0.62 11.82
CA ALA A 165 25.03 -1.00 11.76
C ALA A 165 25.51 -1.12 10.31
N LEU A 166 24.75 -1.80 9.44
CA LEU A 166 25.07 -1.88 8.02
C LEU A 166 25.08 -0.51 7.36
N GLY A 167 24.09 0.35 7.62
CA GLY A 167 24.04 1.71 7.07
C GLY A 167 25.24 2.56 7.50
N PHE A 168 25.73 2.37 8.72
CA PHE A 168 26.92 3.08 9.22
C PHE A 168 28.22 2.60 8.56
N PHE A 169 28.39 1.28 8.36
CA PHE A 169 29.61 0.72 7.77
C PHE A 169 29.66 0.83 6.23
N PHE A 170 28.51 0.85 5.55
CA PHE A 170 28.41 0.86 4.08
C PHE A 170 27.91 2.21 3.52
N SER A 171 28.32 3.33 4.13
CA SER A 171 27.94 4.67 3.67
C SER A 171 28.90 5.20 2.60
N ASP A 172 28.36 5.56 1.44
CA ASP A 172 29.09 6.24 0.36
C ASP A 172 29.09 7.77 0.54
N GLN A 173 30.09 8.44 -0.04
CA GLN A 173 30.14 9.91 -0.03
C GLN A 173 29.05 10.53 -0.91
N SER A 174 28.38 11.58 -0.41
CA SER A 174 27.35 12.30 -1.17
C SER A 174 27.95 13.16 -2.29
N LYS A 175 27.23 13.25 -3.42
CA LYS A 175 27.67 14.03 -4.59
C LYS A 175 27.45 15.54 -4.44
N ASP A 176 26.49 15.93 -3.61
CA ASP A 176 26.10 17.31 -3.36
C ASP A 176 26.20 17.64 -1.86
N THR A 177 26.54 18.90 -1.57
CA THR A 177 26.58 19.46 -0.19
C THR A 177 25.34 20.27 0.15
N LYS A 178 24.37 20.38 -0.78
CA LYS A 178 23.13 21.11 -0.55
C LYS A 178 22.27 20.39 0.49
N PHE A 179 21.65 21.17 1.36
CA PHE A 179 20.70 20.65 2.33
C PHE A 179 19.55 19.93 1.62
N LEU A 180 19.25 18.71 2.08
CA LEU A 180 18.16 17.87 1.59
C LEU A 180 18.26 17.57 0.08
N HIS A 181 19.47 17.32 -0.39
CA HIS A 181 19.70 16.83 -1.75
C HIS A 181 19.14 15.41 -1.93
N ARG A 182 19.05 14.99 -3.20
CA ARG A 182 18.33 13.76 -3.57
C ARG A 182 18.86 12.53 -2.85
N ASP A 183 20.18 12.34 -2.82
CA ASP A 183 20.81 11.16 -2.24
C ASP A 183 20.47 11.06 -0.73
N GLN A 184 20.58 12.16 0.03
CA GLN A 184 20.14 12.21 1.43
C GLN A 184 18.65 11.85 1.61
N THR A 185 17.78 12.36 0.74
CA THR A 185 16.33 12.04 0.85
C THR A 185 16.01 10.60 0.48
N ASP A 186 16.75 10.02 -0.46
CA ASP A 186 16.54 8.64 -0.90
C ASP A 186 17.05 7.66 0.17
N GLU A 187 18.19 7.93 0.81
CA GLU A 187 18.68 7.19 1.97
C GLU A 187 17.69 7.23 3.14
N TRP A 188 17.18 8.42 3.48
CA TRP A 188 16.23 8.55 4.58
C TRP A 188 14.91 7.83 4.29
N LYS A 189 14.42 7.90 3.05
CA LYS A 189 13.24 7.13 2.62
C LYS A 189 13.48 5.62 2.69
N GLY A 190 14.64 5.14 2.25
CA GLY A 190 15.02 3.73 2.33
C GLY A 190 15.07 3.22 3.77
N TRP A 191 15.73 3.97 4.65
CA TRP A 191 15.78 3.65 6.08
C TRP A 191 14.39 3.59 6.70
N MET A 192 13.54 4.59 6.40
CA MET A 192 12.16 4.57 6.85
C MET A 192 11.41 3.33 6.36
N GLN A 193 11.51 2.97 5.07
CA GLN A 193 10.85 1.76 4.53
C GLN A 193 11.24 0.48 5.30
N LEU A 194 12.51 0.34 5.67
CA LEU A 194 12.99 -0.80 6.45
C LEU A 194 12.39 -0.81 7.87
N VAL A 195 12.39 0.33 8.56
CA VAL A 195 11.79 0.44 9.91
C VAL A 195 10.29 0.17 9.88
N ILE A 196 9.57 0.72 8.89
CA ILE A 196 8.15 0.49 8.66
C ILE A 196 7.86 -1.00 8.42
N LEU A 197 8.72 -1.68 7.65
CA LEU A 197 8.62 -3.11 7.40
C LEU A 197 8.79 -3.93 8.69
N VAL A 198 9.83 -3.65 9.49
CA VAL A 198 10.07 -4.33 10.77
C VAL A 198 8.87 -4.13 11.70
N TYR A 199 8.37 -2.90 11.82
CA TYR A 199 7.19 -2.58 12.62
C TYR A 199 5.96 -3.43 12.25
N HIS A 200 5.69 -3.60 10.95
CA HIS A 200 4.56 -4.40 10.48
C HIS A 200 4.79 -5.91 10.60
N MET A 201 6.03 -6.38 10.53
CA MET A 201 6.39 -7.78 10.71
C MET A 201 6.28 -8.22 12.17
N THR A 202 6.74 -7.41 13.12
CA THR A 202 6.79 -7.75 14.54
C THR A 202 5.50 -7.43 15.31
N GLY A 203 4.48 -6.84 14.66
CA GLY A 203 3.22 -6.49 15.33
C GLY A 203 3.39 -5.43 16.42
N ALA A 204 4.35 -4.51 16.25
CA ALA A 204 4.67 -3.48 17.25
C ALA A 204 3.60 -2.37 17.41
N SER A 205 2.48 -2.48 16.69
CA SER A 205 1.31 -1.59 16.83
C SER A 205 0.65 -1.66 18.20
N SER A 206 0.86 -2.74 18.95
CA SER A 206 0.36 -2.92 20.31
C SER A 206 1.00 -1.97 21.34
N VAL A 207 2.18 -1.44 21.02
CA VAL A 207 2.94 -0.55 21.92
C VAL A 207 2.76 0.90 21.49
N VAL A 208 2.02 1.68 22.29
CA VAL A 208 1.62 3.06 21.96
C VAL A 208 2.83 3.97 21.64
N PRO A 209 3.94 3.98 22.42
CA PRO A 209 5.10 4.81 22.08
C PRO A 209 5.72 4.49 20.72
N ILE A 210 5.80 3.20 20.35
CA ILE A 210 6.34 2.77 19.06
C ILE A 210 5.38 3.19 17.94
N TYR A 211 4.08 3.00 18.15
CA TYR A 211 3.05 3.43 17.22
C TYR A 211 3.14 4.93 16.90
N VAL A 212 3.28 5.79 17.91
CA VAL A 212 3.37 7.25 17.71
C VAL A 212 4.62 7.63 16.89
N ASN A 213 5.79 7.07 17.22
CA ASN A 213 7.02 7.31 16.46
C ASN A 213 6.90 6.83 15.02
N MET A 214 6.35 5.65 14.83
CA MET A 214 6.09 5.08 13.51
C MET A 214 5.16 5.96 12.67
N ARG A 215 4.15 6.59 13.29
CA ARG A 215 3.30 7.58 12.62
C ARG A 215 4.09 8.82 12.20
N THR A 216 4.96 9.35 13.05
CA THR A 216 5.87 10.45 12.68
C THR A 216 6.76 10.09 11.49
N LEU A 217 7.29 8.86 11.44
CA LEU A 217 8.06 8.37 10.29
C LEU A 217 7.23 8.38 9.00
N VAL A 218 6.00 7.84 9.04
CA VAL A 218 5.10 7.83 7.87
C VAL A 218 4.79 9.25 7.38
N SER A 219 4.47 10.19 8.29
CA SER A 219 4.22 11.59 7.92
C SER A 219 5.47 12.27 7.37
N SER A 220 6.65 12.00 7.94
CA SER A 220 7.92 12.52 7.40
C SER A 220 8.26 11.96 6.02
N TYR A 221 7.95 10.69 5.74
CA TYR A 221 8.09 10.10 4.42
C TYR A 221 7.17 10.80 3.41
N LEU A 222 5.91 11.02 3.78
CA LEU A 222 4.94 11.72 2.94
C LEU A 222 5.43 13.13 2.62
N PHE A 223 5.92 13.85 3.63
CA PHE A 223 6.53 15.17 3.46
C PHE A 223 7.73 15.15 2.50
N LEU A 224 8.67 14.23 2.67
CA LEU A 224 9.84 14.11 1.77
C LEU A 224 9.44 13.73 0.33
N THR A 225 8.34 13.02 0.15
CA THR A 225 7.79 12.71 -1.17
C THR A 225 7.20 13.96 -1.82
N GLY A 226 6.37 14.72 -1.09
CA GLY A 226 5.84 16.00 -1.54
C GLY A 226 6.94 17.03 -1.84
N TYR A 227 7.92 17.14 -0.94
CA TYR A 227 9.09 18.01 -1.09
C TYR A 227 9.88 17.69 -2.36
N GLY A 228 10.15 16.41 -2.65
CA GLY A 228 10.88 16.02 -3.86
C GLY A 228 10.16 16.44 -5.15
N HIS A 229 8.84 16.31 -5.18
CA HIS A 229 8.04 16.75 -6.33
C HIS A 229 7.95 18.28 -6.44
N PHE A 230 7.76 18.97 -5.31
CA PHE A 230 7.79 20.43 -5.24
C PHE A 230 9.15 20.97 -5.73
N TYR A 231 10.25 20.47 -5.18
CA TYR A 231 11.61 20.91 -5.49
C TYR A 231 11.93 20.71 -6.97
N TYR A 232 11.54 19.57 -7.55
CA TYR A 232 11.70 19.34 -8.98
C TYR A 232 10.98 20.42 -9.82
N VAL A 233 9.69 20.65 -9.54
CA VAL A 233 8.88 21.64 -10.29
C VAL A 233 9.43 23.04 -10.08
N TRP A 234 9.87 23.36 -8.87
CA TRP A 234 10.47 24.64 -8.53
C TRP A 234 11.73 24.93 -9.34
N GLN A 235 12.61 23.93 -9.50
CA GLN A 235 13.88 24.07 -10.21
C GLN A 235 13.72 24.01 -11.73
N THR A 236 12.97 23.03 -12.24
CA THR A 236 12.85 22.79 -13.69
C THR A 236 11.75 23.60 -14.35
N GLY A 237 10.70 23.96 -13.61
CA GLY A 237 9.48 24.57 -14.17
C GLY A 237 8.67 23.65 -15.08
N ASP A 238 9.03 22.37 -15.21
CA ASP A 238 8.35 21.42 -16.08
C ASP A 238 7.08 20.88 -15.40
N MET A 239 5.94 21.37 -15.90
CA MET A 239 4.58 20.96 -15.53
C MET A 239 3.89 20.21 -16.68
N GLY A 240 4.65 19.38 -17.40
CA GLY A 240 4.12 18.53 -18.45
C GLY A 240 3.10 17.50 -17.92
N PHE A 241 1.94 17.41 -18.57
CA PHE A 241 0.91 16.41 -18.24
C PHE A 241 1.41 14.96 -18.36
N VAL A 242 2.35 14.69 -19.28
CA VAL A 242 2.96 13.36 -19.45
C VAL A 242 3.71 12.94 -18.19
N ARG A 243 4.49 13.84 -17.60
CA ARG A 243 5.21 13.59 -16.36
C ARG A 243 4.24 13.31 -15.21
N PHE A 244 3.16 14.10 -15.11
CA PHE A 244 2.12 13.90 -14.13
C PHE A 244 1.53 12.47 -14.18
N MET A 245 1.19 12.00 -15.38
CA MET A 245 0.71 10.63 -15.60
C MET A 245 1.77 9.57 -15.27
N GLN A 246 3.04 9.79 -15.62
CA GLN A 246 4.13 8.86 -15.31
C GLN A 246 4.35 8.70 -13.80
N VAL A 247 4.28 9.78 -13.04
CA VAL A 247 4.44 9.75 -11.58
C VAL A 247 3.26 9.01 -10.93
N LEU A 248 2.03 9.33 -11.33
CA LEU A 248 0.83 8.62 -10.83
C LEU A 248 0.87 7.14 -11.17
N PHE A 249 1.27 6.78 -12.39
CA PHE A 249 1.45 5.39 -12.78
C PHE A 249 2.51 4.71 -11.91
N ARG A 250 3.68 5.32 -11.75
CA ARG A 250 4.78 4.75 -10.94
C ARG A 250 4.37 4.47 -9.49
N MET A 251 3.62 5.38 -8.86
CA MET A 251 3.19 5.22 -7.47
C MET A 251 2.12 4.14 -7.29
N ASN A 252 1.21 3.99 -8.25
CA ASN A 252 0.01 3.18 -8.08
C ASN A 252 0.03 1.85 -8.83
N PHE A 253 0.95 1.67 -9.79
CA PHE A 253 0.96 0.51 -10.67
C PHE A 253 0.94 -0.82 -9.91
N PHE A 254 1.85 -0.99 -8.94
CA PHE A 254 1.92 -2.23 -8.18
C PHE A 254 0.67 -2.46 -7.32
N VAL A 255 0.20 -1.42 -6.63
CA VAL A 255 -0.99 -1.51 -5.77
C VAL A 255 -2.26 -1.81 -6.58
N ALA A 256 -2.43 -1.19 -7.75
CA ALA A 256 -3.53 -1.49 -8.65
C ALA A 256 -3.52 -2.96 -9.08
N VAL A 257 -2.35 -3.50 -9.44
CA VAL A 257 -2.19 -4.93 -9.76
C VAL A 257 -2.56 -5.80 -8.56
N LEU A 258 -2.11 -5.46 -7.36
CA LEU A 258 -2.47 -6.18 -6.14
C LEU A 258 -3.98 -6.15 -5.85
N CYS A 259 -4.64 -5.02 -6.05
CA CYS A 259 -6.09 -4.90 -5.85
C CYS A 259 -6.87 -5.80 -6.82
N LEU A 260 -6.45 -5.83 -8.09
CA LEU A 260 -7.06 -6.70 -9.12
C LEU A 260 -6.85 -8.19 -8.81
N CYS A 261 -5.66 -8.57 -8.33
CA CYS A 261 -5.30 -9.97 -8.11
C CYS A 261 -5.82 -10.50 -6.77
N MET A 262 -5.83 -9.70 -5.72
CA MET A 262 -6.27 -10.10 -4.38
C MET A 262 -7.74 -9.74 -4.08
N ASN A 263 -8.45 -9.08 -5.00
CA ASN A 263 -9.85 -8.65 -4.83
C ASN A 263 -10.04 -7.86 -3.52
N ARG A 264 -9.15 -6.89 -3.28
CA ARG A 264 -9.27 -5.95 -2.18
C ARG A 264 -9.56 -4.56 -2.72
N PRO A 265 -10.40 -3.77 -2.03
CA PRO A 265 -10.65 -2.39 -2.43
C PRO A 265 -9.35 -1.59 -2.36
N TYR A 266 -9.22 -0.57 -3.21
CA TYR A 266 -8.01 0.24 -3.30
C TYR A 266 -7.59 0.87 -1.97
N GLN A 267 -8.58 1.24 -1.14
CA GLN A 267 -8.35 1.80 0.18
C GLN A 267 -7.67 0.87 1.18
N HIS A 268 -7.72 -0.45 0.95
CA HIS A 268 -7.00 -1.39 1.79
C HIS A 268 -5.50 -1.08 1.80
N TYR A 269 -4.97 -0.59 0.68
CA TYR A 269 -3.60 -0.10 0.54
C TYR A 269 -3.54 1.42 0.71
N TYR A 270 -4.09 1.94 1.81
CA TYR A 270 -4.36 3.37 2.05
C TYR A 270 -3.22 4.34 1.71
N TYR A 271 -1.98 3.88 1.81
CA TYR A 271 -0.79 4.72 1.59
C TYR A 271 -0.66 5.21 0.14
N ALA A 272 -0.94 4.36 -0.86
CA ALA A 272 -0.89 4.74 -2.27
C ALA A 272 -1.91 5.82 -2.69
N PRO A 273 -3.22 5.71 -2.33
CA PRO A 273 -4.18 6.80 -2.52
C PRO A 273 -3.76 8.07 -1.81
N LEU A 274 -3.23 7.97 -0.58
CA LEU A 274 -2.82 9.12 0.23
C LEU A 274 -1.68 9.91 -0.43
N VAL A 275 -0.59 9.24 -0.82
CA VAL A 275 0.54 9.90 -1.50
C VAL A 275 0.10 10.49 -2.84
N SER A 276 -0.73 9.77 -3.59
CA SER A 276 -1.24 10.23 -4.88
C SER A 276 -2.11 11.49 -4.72
N PHE A 277 -3.01 11.50 -3.73
CA PHE A 277 -3.83 12.65 -3.41
C PHE A 277 -2.98 13.90 -3.12
N TRP A 278 -2.00 13.78 -2.21
CA TRP A 278 -1.12 14.90 -1.87
C TRP A 278 -0.23 15.35 -3.03
N PHE A 279 0.23 14.40 -3.86
CA PHE A 279 0.93 14.74 -5.09
C PHE A 279 0.06 15.56 -6.04
N VAL A 280 -1.20 15.17 -6.27
CA VAL A 280 -2.15 15.94 -7.10
C VAL A 280 -2.39 17.33 -6.51
N VAL A 281 -2.59 17.43 -5.19
CA VAL A 281 -2.80 18.71 -4.50
C VAL A 281 -1.62 19.66 -4.70
N ILE A 282 -0.39 19.19 -4.45
CA ILE A 282 0.84 19.99 -4.66
C ILE A 282 1.00 20.36 -6.13
N TYR A 283 0.73 19.43 -7.05
CA TYR A 283 0.82 19.68 -8.48
C TYR A 283 -0.14 20.80 -8.91
N ILE A 284 -1.41 20.74 -8.48
CA ILE A 284 -2.42 21.78 -8.76
C ILE A 284 -1.98 23.12 -8.15
N LEU A 285 -1.53 23.13 -6.88
CA LEU A 285 -1.07 24.34 -6.19
C LEU A 285 -0.01 25.10 -6.99
N LEU A 286 0.95 24.35 -7.54
CA LEU A 286 2.04 24.91 -8.34
C LEU A 286 1.60 25.27 -9.77
N ALA A 287 0.65 24.54 -10.34
CA ALA A 287 0.11 24.80 -11.67
C ALA A 287 -0.74 26.07 -11.74
N LEU A 288 -1.45 26.40 -10.65
CA LEU A 288 -2.29 27.60 -10.55
C LEU A 288 -1.46 28.88 -10.79
N PRO A 289 -1.97 29.86 -11.56
CA PRO A 289 -1.30 31.14 -11.70
C PRO A 289 -1.31 31.92 -10.36
N PRO A 290 -0.26 32.71 -10.03
CA PRO A 290 0.98 32.94 -10.77
C PRO A 290 1.96 31.76 -10.64
N ARG A 291 2.60 31.42 -11.76
CA ARG A 291 3.63 30.37 -11.80
C ARG A 291 4.96 30.94 -11.32
N VAL A 292 5.47 30.39 -10.23
CA VAL A 292 6.74 30.81 -9.63
C VAL A 292 7.72 29.65 -9.75
N THR A 293 8.88 29.94 -10.33
CA THR A 293 10.01 29.02 -10.46
C THR A 293 11.26 29.69 -9.89
N ALA A 294 12.27 28.90 -9.55
CA ALA A 294 13.54 29.39 -9.03
C ALA A 294 14.12 30.49 -9.93
N ALA A 295 14.24 30.23 -11.24
CA ALA A 295 14.76 31.19 -12.22
C ALA A 295 13.97 32.52 -12.26
N ASN A 296 12.64 32.44 -12.17
CA ASN A 296 11.78 33.62 -12.21
C ASN A 296 11.79 34.44 -10.92
N SER A 297 12.26 33.86 -9.82
CA SER A 297 12.26 34.46 -8.48
C SER A 297 13.55 35.22 -8.14
N ILE A 298 14.62 35.04 -8.92
CA ILE A 298 15.89 35.74 -8.75
C ILE A 298 15.67 37.23 -9.04
N GLY A 299 15.82 38.08 -8.01
CA GLY A 299 15.68 39.54 -8.10
C GLY A 299 14.27 40.11 -7.84
N LYS A 300 13.25 39.29 -7.54
CA LYS A 300 11.89 39.76 -7.21
C LYS A 300 11.34 39.08 -5.94
N PRO A 301 11.57 39.64 -4.74
CA PRO A 301 11.19 39.00 -3.48
C PRO A 301 9.66 38.77 -3.34
N PHE A 302 8.84 39.62 -3.96
CA PHE A 302 7.37 39.47 -3.99
C PHE A 302 6.89 38.12 -4.55
N LYS A 303 7.69 37.44 -5.39
CA LYS A 303 7.32 36.12 -5.92
C LYS A 303 7.35 35.02 -4.88
N TYR A 304 8.23 35.12 -3.88
CA TYR A 304 8.23 34.19 -2.76
C TYR A 304 6.98 34.38 -1.89
N LEU A 305 6.49 35.62 -1.74
CA LEU A 305 5.25 35.90 -1.01
C LEU A 305 4.05 35.19 -1.65
N TYR A 306 3.95 35.13 -2.98
CA TYR A 306 2.87 34.39 -3.65
C TYR A 306 2.92 32.87 -3.37
N VAL A 307 4.11 32.28 -3.26
CA VAL A 307 4.25 30.87 -2.90
C VAL A 307 3.81 30.63 -1.47
N VAL A 308 4.23 31.51 -0.54
CA VAL A 308 3.79 31.45 0.86
C VAL A 308 2.27 31.60 0.96
N LEU A 309 1.68 32.57 0.24
CA LEU A 309 0.23 32.78 0.23
C LEU A 309 -0.53 31.54 -0.28
N LYS A 310 -0.01 30.87 -1.31
CA LYS A 310 -0.58 29.60 -1.79
C LYS A 310 -0.56 28.51 -0.72
N PHE A 311 0.54 28.35 0.00
CA PHE A 311 0.61 27.37 1.10
C PHE A 311 -0.30 27.74 2.27
N VAL A 312 -0.41 29.02 2.63
CA VAL A 312 -1.35 29.49 3.65
C VAL A 312 -2.79 29.21 3.24
N ALA A 313 -3.15 29.47 1.97
CA ALA A 313 -4.46 29.16 1.42
C ALA A 313 -4.73 27.63 1.43
N LEU A 314 -3.73 26.82 1.10
CA LEU A 314 -3.83 25.36 1.19
C LEU A 314 -4.11 24.89 2.62
N VAL A 315 -3.34 25.39 3.60
CA VAL A 315 -3.52 25.08 5.02
C VAL A 315 -4.90 25.53 5.50
N ALA A 316 -5.36 26.70 5.11
CA ALA A 316 -6.71 27.16 5.42
C ALA A 316 -7.78 26.21 4.84
N GLY A 317 -7.64 25.80 3.57
CA GLY A 317 -8.54 24.84 2.94
C GLY A 317 -8.57 23.47 3.62
N ILE A 318 -7.41 22.95 4.05
CA ILE A 318 -7.30 21.71 4.82
C ILE A 318 -8.03 21.82 6.16
N ASN A 319 -7.86 22.94 6.88
CA ASN A 319 -8.55 23.15 8.15
C ASN A 319 -10.07 23.24 7.96
N VAL A 320 -10.56 23.90 6.91
CA VAL A 320 -11.99 23.93 6.58
C VAL A 320 -12.53 22.53 6.28
N LEU A 321 -11.81 21.74 5.49
CA LEU A 321 -12.17 20.34 5.19
C LEU A 321 -12.18 19.47 6.45
N PHE A 322 -11.24 19.67 7.37
CA PHE A 322 -11.17 18.92 8.63
C PHE A 322 -12.31 19.29 9.60
N MET A 323 -12.64 20.59 9.71
CA MET A 323 -13.71 21.06 10.59
C MET A 323 -15.10 20.65 10.09
N SER A 324 -15.29 20.48 8.78
CA SER A 324 -16.56 20.11 8.17
C SER A 324 -16.55 18.69 7.61
N VAL A 325 -16.88 17.72 8.46
CA VAL A 325 -17.02 16.31 8.05
C VAL A 325 -18.04 16.15 6.93
N VAL A 326 -19.17 16.87 6.99
CA VAL A 326 -20.22 16.82 5.95
C VAL A 326 -19.69 17.29 4.59
N PHE A 327 -18.88 18.35 4.57
CA PHE A 327 -18.29 18.86 3.34
C PHE A 327 -17.26 17.88 2.78
N PHE A 328 -16.46 17.24 3.65
CA PHE A 328 -15.54 16.18 3.26
C PHE A 328 -16.29 15.01 2.62
N GLU A 329 -17.34 14.50 3.26
CA GLU A 329 -18.15 13.41 2.72
C GLU A 329 -18.73 13.77 1.35
N HIS A 330 -19.31 14.96 1.21
CA HIS A 330 -19.90 15.39 -0.06
C HIS A 330 -18.87 15.47 -1.20
N ILE A 331 -17.66 15.99 -0.95
CA ILE A 331 -16.59 16.05 -1.94
C ILE A 331 -16.17 14.65 -2.37
N PHE A 332 -15.82 13.79 -1.41
CA PHE A 332 -15.18 12.51 -1.70
C PHE A 332 -16.17 11.40 -2.12
N THR A 333 -17.47 11.59 -1.90
CA THR A 333 -18.53 10.68 -2.39
C THR A 333 -19.09 11.07 -3.76
N MET A 334 -18.59 12.14 -4.38
CA MET A 334 -18.96 12.54 -5.74
C MET A 334 -18.82 11.37 -6.74
N PRO A 335 -19.80 11.15 -7.64
CA PRO A 335 -19.80 10.00 -8.55
C PRO A 335 -18.53 9.84 -9.40
N PHE A 336 -17.86 10.95 -9.72
CA PHE A 336 -16.68 10.97 -10.57
C PHE A 336 -15.48 10.17 -9.99
N TRP A 337 -15.24 10.25 -8.68
CA TRP A 337 -14.10 9.58 -8.03
C TRP A 337 -14.47 8.71 -6.82
N ARG A 338 -15.78 8.51 -6.56
CA ARG A 338 -16.29 7.73 -5.42
C ARG A 338 -15.60 6.38 -5.27
N TRP A 339 -15.38 5.68 -6.38
CA TRP A 339 -14.76 4.35 -6.42
C TRP A 339 -13.31 4.30 -5.89
N LEU A 340 -12.62 5.45 -5.83
CA LEU A 340 -11.25 5.56 -5.32
C LEU A 340 -11.22 5.70 -3.79
N PHE A 341 -12.22 6.37 -3.22
CA PHE A 341 -12.23 6.83 -1.83
C PHE A 341 -13.28 6.17 -0.94
N VAL A 342 -14.06 5.23 -1.47
CA VAL A 342 -15.12 4.54 -0.73
C VAL A 342 -14.82 3.04 -0.68
N THR A 343 -15.01 2.45 0.50
CA THR A 343 -14.88 1.00 0.70
C THR A 343 -16.04 0.22 0.07
N THR A 344 -15.94 -1.11 0.02
CA THR A 344 -17.02 -1.99 -0.47
C THR A 344 -18.34 -1.79 0.26
N ASP A 345 -18.28 -1.33 1.51
CA ASP A 345 -19.44 -1.17 2.40
C ASP A 345 -20.07 0.22 2.26
N GLY A 346 -19.55 1.05 1.33
CA GLY A 346 -20.02 2.41 1.14
C GLY A 346 -19.48 3.40 2.18
N SER A 347 -18.59 2.97 3.07
CA SER A 347 -18.06 3.82 4.15
C SER A 347 -16.83 4.61 3.69
N ILE A 348 -16.78 5.88 4.11
CA ILE A 348 -15.67 6.82 3.88
C ILE A 348 -14.82 7.04 5.15
N GLN A 349 -15.22 6.45 6.27
CA GLN A 349 -14.61 6.67 7.58
C GLN A 349 -13.11 6.33 7.59
N GLU A 350 -12.70 5.25 6.93
CA GLU A 350 -11.28 4.88 6.83
C GLU A 350 -10.48 5.95 6.09
N TRP A 351 -11.01 6.50 4.98
CA TRP A 351 -10.35 7.58 4.25
C TRP A 351 -10.21 8.83 5.10
N TRP A 352 -11.31 9.26 5.73
CA TRP A 352 -11.32 10.44 6.58
C TRP A 352 -10.34 10.29 7.75
N PHE A 353 -10.33 9.13 8.39
CA PHE A 353 -9.39 8.83 9.47
C PHE A 353 -7.93 8.93 8.99
N ARG A 354 -7.57 8.26 7.89
CA ARG A 354 -6.19 8.28 7.37
C ARG A 354 -5.77 9.68 6.90
N TRP A 355 -6.65 10.36 6.18
CA TRP A 355 -6.41 11.72 5.70
C TRP A 355 -6.25 12.71 6.86
N SER A 356 -7.10 12.61 7.90
CA SER A 356 -7.06 13.53 9.04
C SER A 356 -5.77 13.43 9.87
N LEU A 357 -5.16 12.24 9.90
CA LEU A 357 -3.89 11.98 10.58
C LEU A 357 -2.68 12.55 9.82
N ASP A 358 -2.69 12.49 8.49
CA ASP A 358 -1.58 12.93 7.61
C ASP A 358 -2.00 14.16 6.78
N ARG A 359 -2.63 15.15 7.43
CA ARG A 359 -3.27 16.28 6.75
C ARG A 359 -2.36 17.44 6.35
N TYR A 360 -1.16 17.52 6.94
CA TYR A 360 -0.15 18.55 6.67
C TYR A 360 1.13 17.86 6.21
#